data_AF-A0ABD5VA65-F1
#
_entry.id   AF-A0ABD5VA65-F1
#
_cell.length_a   1.000
_cell.length_b   1.000
_cell.length_c   1.000
_cell.angle_alpha   90.00
_cell.angle_beta   90.00
_cell.angle_gamma   90.00
#
_symmetry.space_group_name_H-M   'P 1'
#
loop_
_entity.id
_entity.type
_entity.pdbx_description
1 polymer ?
#
loop_
_entity_poly.entity_id
_entity_poly.type
_entity_poly.pdbx_seq_one_letter_code
_entity_poly.pdbx_strand_id
1 'polypeptide(L)'
;MQRSAGVAIYDQQSEQITIRLSWDAYEAYGWEQFSRVVRHELIHAWQYHEYSKADHGSTFKQWVEPLETDRHCEQYAEPNYWVICEECGSRDPRYRRSKVVKQPEKYSCGRCGGAISIEYV
;
A
#
# COMPACT_ATOMS: atom_id res chain seq x y z
N MET A 1 10.56 -2.73 9.41
CA MET A 1 10.61 -1.44 8.69
C MET A 1 9.62 -1.53 7.54
N GLN A 2 8.67 -0.61 7.41
CA GLN A 2 7.68 -0.64 6.33
C GLN A 2 8.40 -0.26 5.04
N ARG A 3 8.58 -1.20 4.11
CA ARG A 3 9.16 -0.94 2.79
C ARG A 3 8.08 -0.25 1.95
N SER A 4 8.24 1.05 1.65
CA SER A 4 7.37 1.73 0.69
C SER A 4 7.94 1.59 -0.72
N ALA A 5 7.08 1.51 -1.73
CA ALA A 5 7.51 1.44 -3.13
C ALA A 5 8.04 2.81 -3.64
N GLY A 6 7.45 3.89 -3.13
CA GLY A 6 7.86 5.28 -3.36
C GLY A 6 7.65 6.13 -2.11
N VAL A 7 8.27 7.31 -2.09
CA VAL A 7 7.95 8.41 -1.17
C VAL A 7 8.44 9.74 -1.74
N ALA A 8 7.58 10.75 -1.75
CA ALA A 8 7.94 12.14 -1.91
C ALA A 8 8.29 12.76 -0.55
N ILE A 9 9.44 13.41 -0.46
CA ILE A 9 9.96 14.08 0.73
C ILE A 9 10.08 15.55 0.42
N TYR A 10 9.59 16.40 1.33
CA TYR A 10 9.69 17.85 1.23
C TYR A 10 10.56 18.40 2.36
N ASP A 11 11.63 19.10 1.99
CA ASP A 11 12.44 19.89 2.90
C ASP A 11 11.93 21.34 2.91
N GLN A 12 11.30 21.73 4.02
CA GLN A 12 10.74 23.07 4.18
C GLN A 12 11.79 24.18 4.23
N GLN A 13 13.04 23.88 4.59
CA GLN A 13 14.09 24.90 4.69
C GLN A 13 14.66 25.26 3.31
N SER A 14 14.86 24.25 2.47
CA SER A 14 15.42 24.43 1.12
C SER A 14 14.38 24.49 0.01
N GLU A 15 13.10 24.29 0.35
CA GLU A 15 11.98 24.08 -0.58
C GLU A 15 12.21 22.92 -1.57
N GLN A 16 13.17 22.03 -1.27
CA GLN A 16 13.50 20.91 -2.13
C GLN A 16 12.48 19.79 -1.97
N ILE A 17 12.04 19.24 -3.11
CA ILE A 17 11.17 18.08 -3.17
C ILE A 17 11.96 16.92 -3.79
N THR A 18 12.06 15.81 -3.07
CA THR A 18 12.77 14.60 -3.52
C THR A 18 11.81 13.42 -3.59
N ILE A 19 11.70 12.80 -4.76
CA ILE A 19 11.01 11.51 -4.91
C ILE A 19 12.05 10.41 -4.77
N ARG A 20 11.83 9.48 -3.83
CA ARG A 20 12.63 8.26 -3.67
C ARG A 20 11.78 7.08 -4.09
N LEU A 21 12.37 6.24 -4.93
CA LEU A 21 11.73 5.03 -5.44
C LEU A 21 12.56 3.82 -5.04
N SER A 22 11.90 2.70 -4.76
CA SER A 22 12.56 1.45 -4.37
C SER A 22 12.85 0.60 -5.60
N TRP A 23 14.11 0.22 -5.80
CA TRP A 23 14.50 -0.70 -6.87
C TRP A 23 13.88 -2.08 -6.68
N ASP A 24 13.94 -2.62 -5.46
CA ASP A 24 13.27 -3.87 -5.10
C ASP A 24 11.78 -3.82 -5.47
N ALA A 25 11.13 -2.64 -5.34
CA ALA A 25 9.73 -2.43 -5.71
C ALA A 25 9.48 -2.42 -7.22
N TYR A 26 10.46 -2.01 -8.02
CA TYR A 26 10.37 -2.13 -9.46
C TYR A 26 10.46 -3.60 -9.89
N GLU A 27 11.40 -4.37 -9.34
CA GLU A 27 11.73 -5.71 -9.84
C GLU A 27 10.58 -6.73 -9.80
N ALA A 28 9.82 -6.80 -8.73
CA ALA A 28 8.63 -7.65 -8.60
C ALA A 28 7.30 -7.02 -9.08
N TYR A 29 7.22 -5.72 -9.40
CA TYR A 29 6.00 -5.11 -9.99
C TYR A 29 6.07 -5.08 -11.52
N GLY A 30 7.29 -5.00 -12.06
CA GLY A 30 7.49 -4.59 -13.44
C GLY A 30 7.04 -3.16 -13.70
N TRP A 31 7.24 -2.71 -14.93
CA TRP A 31 7.04 -1.31 -15.29
C TRP A 31 5.57 -0.84 -15.21
N GLU A 32 4.62 -1.67 -15.64
CA GLU A 32 3.20 -1.29 -15.70
C GLU A 32 2.69 -0.81 -14.34
N GLN A 33 2.88 -1.63 -13.30
CA GLN A 33 2.47 -1.32 -11.93
C GLN A 33 3.37 -0.27 -11.29
N PHE A 34 4.69 -0.34 -11.50
CA PHE A 34 5.62 0.63 -10.92
C PHE A 34 5.41 2.06 -11.45
N SER A 35 4.99 2.21 -12.70
CA SER A 35 4.67 3.52 -13.28
C SER A 35 3.54 4.23 -12.53
N ARG A 36 2.60 3.47 -11.93
CA ARG A 36 1.54 4.02 -11.06
C ARG A 36 2.11 4.58 -9.77
N VAL A 37 3.10 3.91 -9.16
CA VAL A 37 3.84 4.44 -8.01
C VAL A 37 4.55 5.76 -8.36
N VAL A 38 5.20 5.84 -9.51
CA VAL A 38 5.87 7.08 -9.96
C VAL A 38 4.87 8.22 -10.07
N ARG A 39 3.71 7.99 -10.71
CA ARG A 39 2.65 9.00 -10.86
C ARG A 39 2.02 9.39 -9.53
N HIS A 40 1.87 8.44 -8.59
CA HIS A 40 1.44 8.70 -7.22
C HIS A 40 2.38 9.69 -6.51
N GLU A 41 3.69 9.44 -6.54
CA GLU A 41 4.66 10.33 -5.90
C GLU A 41 4.77 11.69 -6.59
N LEU A 42 4.53 11.76 -7.91
CA LEU A 42 4.46 13.03 -8.64
C LEU A 42 3.29 13.90 -8.17
N ILE A 43 2.14 13.30 -7.82
CA ILE A 43 1.02 14.06 -7.24
C ILE A 43 1.43 14.66 -5.89
N HIS A 44 2.14 13.91 -5.05
CA HIS A 44 2.64 14.43 -3.79
C HIS A 44 3.67 15.54 -3.99
N ALA A 45 4.58 15.39 -4.95
CA ALA A 45 5.52 16.45 -5.30
C ALA A 45 4.80 17.73 -5.75
N TRP A 46 3.77 17.60 -6.59
CA TRP A 46 2.92 18.74 -6.96
C TRP A 46 2.21 19.36 -5.75
N GLN A 47 1.62 18.56 -4.84
CA GLN A 47 0.98 19.08 -3.63
C GLN A 47 1.98 19.82 -2.71
N TYR A 48 3.19 19.29 -2.56
CA TYR A 48 4.24 19.98 -1.80
C TYR A 48 4.62 21.31 -2.45
N HIS A 49 4.73 21.36 -3.78
CA HIS A 49 5.01 22.59 -4.50
C HIS A 49 3.89 23.64 -4.30
N GLU A 50 2.63 23.25 -4.46
CA GLU A 50 1.49 24.18 -4.41
C GLU A 50 1.09 24.58 -2.99
N TYR A 51 1.22 23.67 -2.02
CA TYR A 51 0.61 23.80 -0.70
C TYR A 51 1.56 23.57 0.47
N SER A 52 2.84 23.24 0.22
CA SER A 52 3.83 22.87 1.26
C SER A 52 3.39 21.70 2.16
N LYS A 53 2.39 20.93 1.73
CA LYS A 53 1.84 19.75 2.42
C LYS A 53 1.24 18.78 1.40
N ALA A 54 1.26 17.50 1.74
CA ALA A 54 0.70 16.44 0.89
C ALA A 54 -0.15 15.48 1.71
N ASP A 55 -1.26 15.03 1.12
CA ASP A 55 -2.18 14.03 1.66
C ASP A 55 -2.96 13.36 0.53
N HIS A 56 -3.74 12.32 0.84
CA HIS A 56 -4.62 11.64 -0.14
C HIS A 56 -6.04 12.21 -0.19
N GLY A 57 -6.18 13.51 0.06
CA GLY A 57 -7.44 14.26 0.07
C GLY A 57 -7.96 14.61 -1.33
N SER A 58 -8.79 15.66 -1.41
CA SER A 58 -9.42 16.07 -2.68
C SER A 58 -8.42 16.47 -3.75
N THR A 59 -7.36 17.19 -3.36
CA THR A 59 -6.31 17.66 -4.28
C THR A 59 -5.49 16.51 -4.86
N PHE A 60 -5.40 15.38 -4.17
CA PHE A 60 -4.83 14.15 -4.72
C PHE A 60 -5.82 13.41 -5.62
N LYS A 61 -7.05 13.24 -5.13
CA LYS A 61 -8.09 12.43 -5.78
C LYS A 61 -8.39 12.88 -7.21
N GLN A 62 -8.34 14.18 -7.48
CA GLN A 62 -8.58 14.72 -8.82
C GLN A 62 -7.58 14.21 -9.88
N TRP A 63 -6.39 13.76 -9.47
CA TRP A 63 -5.34 13.29 -10.37
C TRP A 63 -5.28 11.77 -10.55
N VAL A 64 -6.05 11.01 -9.76
CA VAL A 64 -6.06 9.53 -9.78
C VAL A 64 -6.44 8.99 -11.16
N GLU A 65 -7.56 9.45 -11.71
CA GLU A 65 -8.03 9.02 -13.03
C GLU A 65 -7.18 9.61 -14.16
N PRO A 66 -6.90 10.93 -14.22
CA PRO A 66 -6.10 11.52 -15.31
C PRO A 66 -4.69 10.96 -15.44
N LEU A 67 -4.08 10.54 -14.33
CA LEU A 67 -2.74 9.95 -14.33
C LEU A 67 -2.78 8.42 -14.23
N GLU A 68 -3.94 7.78 -14.27
CA GLU A 68 -4.11 6.33 -14.16
C GLU A 68 -3.27 5.73 -13.00
N THR A 69 -3.36 6.36 -11.82
CA THR A 69 -2.63 5.96 -10.63
C THR A 69 -3.59 5.56 -9.52
N ASP A 70 -3.09 4.93 -8.46
CA ASP A 70 -3.91 4.48 -7.35
C ASP A 70 -3.82 5.45 -6.17
N ARG A 71 -4.96 5.72 -5.51
CA ARG A 71 -5.03 6.59 -4.32
C ARG A 71 -4.34 5.96 -3.12
N HIS A 72 -4.44 4.65 -2.99
CA HIS A 72 -3.72 3.87 -1.99
C HIS A 72 -2.83 2.91 -2.77
N CYS A 73 -1.51 3.10 -2.70
CA CYS A 73 -0.59 2.13 -3.28
C CYS A 73 -0.87 0.76 -2.63
N GLU A 74 -1.17 -0.24 -3.45
CA GLU A 74 -1.25 -1.62 -2.98
C GLU A 74 0.10 -2.01 -2.35
N GLN A 75 0.07 -2.77 -1.26
CA GLN A 75 1.28 -3.14 -0.55
C GLN A 75 2.06 -4.16 -1.37
N TYR A 76 3.31 -3.83 -1.68
CA TYR A 76 4.20 -4.61 -2.54
C TYR A 76 4.79 -5.89 -1.93
N ALA A 77 4.39 -6.27 -0.75
CA ALA A 77 4.95 -7.48 -0.17
C ALA A 77 4.08 -8.66 -0.57
N GLU A 78 4.66 -9.78 -1.02
CA GLU A 78 3.92 -11.04 -0.87
C GLU A 78 3.48 -11.13 0.60
N PRO A 79 2.19 -11.37 0.87
CA PRO A 79 1.71 -11.43 2.24
C PRO A 79 2.42 -12.58 2.95
N ASN A 80 3.15 -12.24 4.00
CA ASN A 80 3.81 -13.22 4.86
C ASN A 80 2.82 -14.26 5.46
N TYR A 81 1.52 -13.94 5.50
CA TYR A 81 0.47 -14.82 5.96
C TYR A 81 -0.83 -14.59 5.18
N TRP A 82 -1.59 -15.65 4.93
CA TRP A 82 -2.98 -15.56 4.49
C TRP A 82 -3.91 -16.03 5.60
N VAL A 83 -4.95 -15.25 5.89
CA VAL A 83 -6.08 -15.70 6.71
C VAL A 83 -7.12 -16.32 5.78
N ILE A 84 -7.44 -17.58 5.99
CA ILE A 84 -8.32 -18.37 5.12
C ILE A 84 -9.52 -18.82 5.94
N CYS A 85 -10.73 -18.59 5.44
CA CYS A 85 -11.91 -19.21 6.02
C CYS A 85 -12.05 -20.65 5.53
N GLU A 86 -12.21 -21.59 6.45
CA GLU A 86 -12.34 -23.02 6.13
C GLU A 86 -13.70 -23.38 5.51
N GLU A 87 -14.72 -22.53 5.69
CA GLU A 87 -16.08 -22.78 5.17
C GLU A 87 -16.33 -22.11 3.83
N CYS A 88 -16.06 -20.80 3.71
CA CYS A 88 -16.37 -20.04 2.50
C CYS A 88 -15.15 -19.77 1.61
N GLY A 89 -13.95 -20.19 2.01
CA GLY A 89 -12.73 -20.05 1.23
C GLY A 89 -12.22 -18.62 1.07
N SER A 90 -12.78 -17.65 1.81
CA SER A 90 -12.31 -16.26 1.73
C SER A 90 -10.85 -16.15 2.15
N ARG A 91 -10.03 -15.39 1.41
CA ARG A 91 -8.62 -15.16 1.69
C ARG A 91 -8.38 -13.67 1.99
N ASP A 92 -7.76 -13.36 3.12
CA ASP A 92 -7.38 -12.01 3.55
C ASP A 92 -5.86 -11.93 3.79
N PRO A 93 -5.11 -11.14 3.01
CA PRO A 93 -3.66 -11.06 3.11
C PRO A 93 -3.19 -10.32 4.36
N ARG A 94 -2.13 -10.83 5.00
CA ARG A 94 -1.48 -10.22 6.16
C ARG A 94 0.02 -10.11 5.95
N TYR A 95 0.51 -8.88 5.99
CA TYR A 95 1.92 -8.56 5.78
C TYR A 95 2.75 -8.57 7.07
N ARG A 96 2.08 -8.67 8.22
CA ARG A 96 2.70 -8.74 9.55
C ARG A 96 1.98 -9.77 10.39
N ARG A 97 2.66 -10.29 11.42
CA ARG A 97 2.10 -11.22 12.39
C ARG A 97 1.09 -10.51 13.33
N SER A 98 -0.08 -10.19 12.78
CA SER A 98 -1.18 -9.48 13.47
C SER A 98 -1.79 -10.34 14.59
N LYS A 99 -2.71 -9.77 15.39
CA LYS A 99 -3.40 -10.54 16.45
C LYS A 99 -4.13 -11.77 15.90
N VAL A 100 -4.79 -11.63 14.76
CA VAL A 100 -5.49 -12.71 14.06
C VAL A 100 -4.51 -13.82 13.66
N VAL A 101 -3.32 -13.47 13.16
CA VAL A 101 -2.28 -14.46 12.81
C VAL A 101 -1.68 -15.14 14.04
N LYS A 102 -1.60 -14.43 15.18
CA LYS A 102 -1.03 -14.97 16.43
C LYS A 102 -2.00 -15.88 17.19
N GLN A 103 -3.30 -15.60 17.09
CA GLN A 103 -4.36 -16.25 17.88
C GLN A 103 -5.59 -16.50 16.99
N PRO A 104 -5.47 -17.24 15.87
CA PRO A 104 -6.56 -17.44 14.92
C PRO A 104 -7.81 -18.04 15.56
N GLU A 105 -7.65 -18.87 16.59
CA GLU A 105 -8.74 -19.51 17.34
C GLU A 105 -9.68 -18.53 18.06
N LYS A 106 -9.28 -17.27 18.23
CA LYS A 106 -10.11 -16.23 18.87
C LYS A 106 -10.95 -15.41 17.90
N TYR A 107 -10.83 -15.70 16.61
CA TYR A 107 -11.47 -14.95 15.55
C TYR A 107 -12.25 -15.90 14.63
N SER A 108 -13.23 -15.34 13.92
CA SER A 108 -14.03 -16.03 12.93
C SER A 108 -14.11 -15.21 11.65
N CYS A 109 -14.52 -15.87 10.57
CA CYS A 109 -14.71 -15.21 9.29
C CYS A 109 -15.77 -14.11 9.42
N GLY A 110 -15.41 -12.86 9.07
CA GLY A 110 -16.34 -11.74 9.08
C GLY A 110 -17.49 -11.86 8.05
N ARG A 111 -17.42 -12.81 7.12
CA ARG A 111 -18.45 -13.05 6.09
C ARG A 111 -19.46 -14.12 6.46
N CYS A 112 -19.00 -15.28 6.96
CA CYS A 112 -19.88 -16.42 7.26
C CYS A 112 -19.86 -16.87 8.73
N GLY A 113 -18.97 -16.32 9.57
CA GLY A 113 -18.81 -16.73 10.97
C GLY A 113 -18.01 -18.02 11.17
N GLY A 114 -17.56 -18.67 10.09
CA GLY A 114 -16.79 -19.90 10.14
C GLY A 114 -15.38 -19.77 10.71
N ALA A 115 -14.77 -20.91 11.02
CA ALA A 115 -13.39 -20.98 11.51
C ALA A 115 -12.39 -20.43 10.47
N ILE A 116 -11.26 -19.93 10.96
CA ILE A 116 -10.17 -19.41 10.14
C ILE A 116 -8.87 -20.16 10.40
N SER A 117 -8.09 -20.35 9.34
CA SER A 117 -6.74 -20.90 9.37
C SER A 117 -5.73 -19.93 8.78
N ILE A 118 -4.45 -20.15 9.09
CA ILE A 118 -3.34 -19.32 8.63
C ILE A 118 -2.44 -20.13 7.70
N GLU A 119 -2.27 -19.66 6.47
CA GLU A 119 -1.23 -20.15 5.56
C GLU A 119 -0.01 -19.23 5.67
N TYR A 120 1.18 -19.83 5.77
CA TYR A 120 2.46 -19.13 5.89
C TYR A 120 3.18 -19.20 4.54
N VAL A 121 3.70 -18.06 4.09
CA VAL A 121 4.46 -17.94 2.83
C VAL A 121 5.94 -17.69 3.14
#